data_AF-A0A5M6CU00-F1
#
_entry.id   AF-A0A5M6CU00-F1
#
_cell.length_a   1.000
_cell.length_b   1.000
_cell.length_c   1.000
_cell.angle_alpha   90.00
_cell.angle_beta   90.00
_cell.angle_gamma   90.00
#
_symmetry.space_group_name_H-M   'P 1'
#
loop_
_entity.id
_entity.type
_entity.pdbx_description
1 polymer ?
#
loop_
_entity_poly.entity_id
_entity_poly.type
_entity_poly.pdbx_seq_one_letter_code
_entity_poly.pdbx_strand_id
1 'polypeptide(L)'
;MKRLTYILLAFATLLSVLLTASTATADEGTNASNTELEKMLIGAWQLKTAENPGSPSGIGTRLKLFTGTHWCVIQPDPTSGMIVFQHGGHYSFDGMVLSETIDFAGDSTSSLIGKTFKHKLEITKDSLKQMDTEGVFNETWERAKAASRK
;
A
#
# COMPACT_ATOMS: atom_id res chain seq x y z
N MET A 1 28.25 65.19 54.10
CA MET A 1 27.02 65.55 53.34
C MET A 1 26.67 64.40 52.42
N LYS A 2 25.43 63.88 52.52
CA LYS A 2 24.51 63.31 51.49
C LYS A 2 25.11 62.38 50.39
N ARG A 3 24.53 61.25 49.96
CA ARG A 3 23.27 60.51 50.20
C ARG A 3 23.29 59.22 49.33
N LEU A 4 22.47 58.22 49.74
CA LEU A 4 21.71 57.19 48.97
C LEU A 4 22.47 56.13 48.14
N THR A 5 22.42 54.83 48.47
CA THR A 5 21.33 53.81 48.38
C THR A 5 21.05 53.33 46.95
N TYR A 6 21.24 52.04 46.65
CA TYR A 6 20.26 51.18 45.97
C TYR A 6 20.52 49.68 46.28
N ILE A 7 19.50 49.06 46.85
CA ILE A 7 19.31 47.62 47.05
C ILE A 7 18.77 47.04 45.74
N LEU A 8 19.20 45.84 45.33
CA LEU A 8 18.36 44.96 44.51
C LEU A 8 18.70 43.48 44.74
N LEU A 9 17.67 42.78 45.25
CA LEU A 9 17.49 41.33 45.38
C LEU A 9 17.23 40.69 44.00
N ALA A 10 17.66 39.44 43.80
CA ALA A 10 17.01 38.42 42.97
C ALA A 10 17.48 37.02 43.44
N PHE A 11 16.72 36.24 44.23
CA PHE A 11 15.69 35.24 43.86
C PHE A 11 16.13 34.30 42.70
N ALA A 12 16.56 33.07 43.01
CA ALA A 12 15.79 31.79 43.04
C ALA A 12 15.50 31.27 41.60
N THR A 13 15.66 29.99 41.21
CA THR A 13 15.38 28.70 41.84
C THR A 13 16.19 27.58 41.14
N LEU A 14 16.59 26.54 41.88
CA LEU A 14 17.12 25.29 41.31
C LEU A 14 15.94 24.40 40.90
N LEU A 15 15.81 24.09 39.60
CA LEU A 15 14.78 23.19 39.08
C LEU A 15 15.35 21.77 38.94
N SER A 16 15.06 20.91 39.91
CA SER A 16 15.41 19.48 39.85
C SER A 16 14.38 18.73 39.00
N VAL A 17 14.77 18.31 37.80
CA VAL A 17 13.94 17.44 36.94
C VAL A 17 14.05 16.00 37.44
N LEU A 18 12.96 15.46 37.99
CA LEU A 18 12.80 14.03 38.24
C LEU A 18 12.49 13.33 36.90
N LEU A 19 13.40 12.47 36.43
CA LEU A 19 13.11 11.52 35.36
C LEU A 19 12.27 10.36 35.93
N THR A 20 10.97 10.36 35.65
CA THR A 20 10.12 9.18 35.80
C THR A 20 10.30 8.29 34.57
N ALA A 21 10.98 7.15 34.74
CA ALA A 21 11.02 6.11 33.73
C ALA A 21 9.62 5.47 33.64
N SER A 22 8.84 5.89 32.65
CA SER A 22 7.58 5.25 32.29
C SER A 22 7.91 3.92 31.61
N THR A 23 7.70 2.80 32.29
CA THR A 23 7.67 1.48 31.64
C THR A 23 6.36 1.39 30.85
N ALA A 24 6.36 1.97 29.65
CA ALA A 24 5.36 1.63 28.65
C ALA A 24 5.59 0.17 28.25
N THR A 25 4.73 -0.72 28.73
CA THR A 25 4.58 -2.04 28.14
C THR A 25 4.11 -1.81 26.71
N ALA A 26 5.01 -2.00 25.75
CA ALA A 26 4.65 -2.13 24.35
C ALA A 26 3.71 -3.32 24.24
N ASP A 27 2.45 -3.02 23.96
CA ASP A 27 1.48 -3.97 23.47
C ASP A 27 2.02 -4.50 22.13
N GLU A 28 2.64 -5.67 22.15
CA GLU A 28 3.01 -6.42 20.94
C GLU A 28 1.70 -6.88 20.27
N GLY A 29 1.10 -5.96 19.53
CA GLY A 29 0.00 -6.23 18.63
C GLY A 29 0.42 -7.23 17.55
N THR A 30 0.23 -8.52 17.85
CA THR A 30 -0.12 -9.63 16.94
C THR A 30 0.44 -9.54 15.51
N ASN A 31 1.72 -9.90 15.32
CA ASN A 31 2.32 -10.15 14.00
C ASN A 31 1.84 -11.47 13.33
N ALA A 32 0.96 -12.24 13.96
CA ALA A 32 0.52 -13.55 13.45
C ALA A 32 -0.62 -13.47 12.41
N SER A 33 -1.44 -12.41 12.42
CA SER A 33 -2.61 -12.31 11.53
C SER A 33 -2.26 -11.85 10.10
N ASN A 34 -1.17 -11.10 9.94
CA ASN A 34 -0.80 -10.51 8.65
C ASN A 34 -0.24 -11.57 7.69
N THR A 35 0.48 -12.55 8.24
CA THR A 35 1.10 -13.61 7.44
C THR A 35 0.10 -14.45 6.64
N GLU A 36 -1.12 -14.68 7.17
CA GLU A 36 -2.14 -15.43 6.41
C GLU A 36 -2.76 -14.59 5.29
N LEU A 37 -3.00 -13.30 5.53
CA LEU A 37 -3.52 -12.39 4.50
C LEU A 37 -2.48 -12.15 3.39
N GLU A 38 -1.20 -12.01 3.75
CA GLU A 38 -0.08 -11.95 2.81
C GLU A 38 -0.02 -13.21 1.94
N LYS A 39 -0.15 -14.40 2.53
CA LYS A 39 -0.22 -15.66 1.77
C LYS A 39 -1.45 -15.71 0.86
N MET A 40 -2.61 -15.20 1.30
CA MET A 40 -3.82 -15.16 0.46
C MET A 40 -3.65 -14.26 -0.76
N LEU A 41 -2.89 -13.17 -0.64
CA LEU A 41 -2.61 -12.22 -1.72
C LEU A 41 -1.81 -12.84 -2.86
N ILE A 42 -0.89 -13.75 -2.54
CA ILE A 42 -0.06 -14.44 -3.52
C ILE A 42 -0.93 -15.21 -4.53
N GLY A 43 -0.59 -15.06 -5.80
CA GLY A 43 -1.26 -15.72 -6.92
C GLY A 43 -1.63 -14.77 -8.05
N ALA A 44 -2.44 -15.27 -8.97
CA ALA A 44 -2.95 -14.52 -10.10
C ALA A 44 -4.41 -14.14 -9.88
N TRP A 45 -4.73 -12.90 -10.20
CA TRP A 45 -6.03 -12.26 -10.04
C TRP A 45 -6.47 -11.70 -11.38
N GLN A 46 -7.74 -11.88 -11.72
CA GLN A 46 -8.35 -11.35 -12.93
C GLN A 46 -9.32 -10.23 -12.59
N LEU A 47 -9.23 -9.11 -13.30
CA LEU A 47 -10.12 -7.97 -13.09
C LEU A 47 -11.56 -8.35 -13.40
N LYS A 48 -12.49 -8.05 -12.49
CA LYS A 48 -13.94 -8.29 -12.67
C LYS A 48 -14.75 -7.02 -12.75
N THR A 49 -14.44 -6.05 -11.91
CA THR A 49 -15.06 -4.73 -11.97
C THR A 49 -14.02 -3.67 -11.68
N ALA A 50 -14.20 -2.50 -12.29
CA ALA A 50 -13.44 -1.30 -12.01
C ALA A 50 -14.38 -0.11 -12.17
N GLU A 51 -14.25 0.88 -11.30
CA GLU A 51 -14.97 2.15 -11.46
C GLU A 51 -14.44 2.91 -12.71
N ASN A 52 -13.13 2.83 -12.96
CA ASN A 52 -12.46 3.50 -14.07
C ASN A 52 -11.59 2.51 -14.88
N PRO A 53 -12.19 1.60 -15.68
CA PRO A 53 -11.48 0.48 -16.30
C PRO A 53 -10.44 0.88 -17.38
N GLY A 54 -10.47 2.11 -17.87
CA GLY A 54 -9.65 2.55 -19.00
C GLY A 54 -10.15 2.03 -20.35
N SER A 55 -9.33 2.20 -21.41
CA SER A 55 -9.64 1.73 -22.77
C SER A 55 -8.41 1.06 -23.40
N PRO A 56 -8.47 -0.24 -23.79
CA PRO A 56 -9.60 -1.15 -23.54
C PRO A 56 -9.81 -1.40 -22.03
N SER A 57 -11.00 -1.86 -21.64
CA SER A 57 -11.41 -1.90 -20.23
C SER A 57 -10.61 -2.85 -19.33
N GLY A 58 -9.98 -3.87 -19.92
CA GLY A 58 -9.29 -4.91 -19.16
C GLY A 58 -10.21 -5.81 -18.31
N ILE A 59 -11.50 -5.53 -18.19
CA ILE A 59 -12.42 -6.38 -17.44
C ILE A 59 -12.45 -7.77 -18.10
N GLY A 60 -12.20 -8.81 -17.30
CA GLY A 60 -12.13 -10.20 -17.74
C GLY A 60 -10.83 -10.59 -18.46
N THR A 61 -9.90 -9.66 -18.70
CA THR A 61 -8.65 -9.93 -19.46
C THR A 61 -7.39 -9.46 -18.75
N ARG A 62 -7.46 -8.37 -17.97
CA ARG A 62 -6.36 -7.86 -17.15
C ARG A 62 -6.08 -8.83 -16.02
N LEU A 63 -4.80 -9.17 -15.88
CA LEU A 63 -4.28 -10.00 -14.81
C LEU A 63 -3.37 -9.18 -13.91
N LYS A 64 -3.53 -9.34 -12.59
CA LYS A 64 -2.61 -8.86 -11.57
C LYS A 64 -2.00 -10.07 -10.86
N LEU A 65 -0.69 -10.13 -10.77
CA LEU A 65 0.05 -11.25 -10.20
C LEU A 65 0.82 -10.74 -8.99
N PHE A 66 0.68 -11.42 -7.86
CA PHE A 66 1.49 -11.21 -6.67
C PHE A 66 2.33 -12.45 -6.41
N THR A 67 3.61 -12.22 -6.13
CA THR A 67 4.57 -13.19 -5.61
C THR A 67 4.89 -12.84 -4.15
N GLY A 68 5.89 -13.46 -3.53
CA GLY A 68 6.24 -13.14 -2.14
C GLY A 68 6.63 -11.66 -1.91
N THR A 69 7.27 -11.01 -2.88
CA THR A 69 7.79 -9.64 -2.72
C THR A 69 7.53 -8.72 -3.91
N HIS A 70 7.09 -9.28 -5.03
CA HIS A 70 6.90 -8.55 -6.29
C HIS A 70 5.52 -8.76 -6.84
N TRP A 71 5.10 -7.82 -7.68
CA TRP A 71 3.84 -7.86 -8.37
C TRP A 71 4.00 -7.38 -9.81
N CYS A 72 3.05 -7.74 -10.65
CA CYS A 72 2.87 -7.10 -11.94
C CYS A 72 1.41 -7.13 -12.37
N VAL A 73 1.04 -6.18 -13.23
CA VAL A 73 -0.26 -6.13 -13.90
C VAL A 73 -0.03 -6.13 -15.40
N ILE A 74 -0.84 -6.90 -16.12
CA ILE A 74 -0.75 -7.08 -17.56
C ILE A 74 -2.16 -7.04 -18.14
N GLN A 75 -2.35 -6.31 -19.22
CA GLN A 75 -3.58 -6.29 -19.99
C GLN A 75 -3.30 -6.52 -21.48
N PRO A 76 -3.80 -7.62 -22.06
CA PRO A 76 -3.90 -7.73 -23.50
C PRO A 76 -5.10 -6.93 -24.04
N ASP A 77 -4.97 -6.39 -25.23
CA ASP A 77 -6.11 -6.00 -26.05
C ASP A 77 -6.92 -7.25 -26.41
N PRO A 78 -8.25 -7.28 -26.16
CA PRO A 78 -9.05 -8.49 -26.34
C PRO A 78 -9.18 -8.94 -27.81
N THR A 79 -8.90 -8.05 -28.77
CA THR A 79 -9.08 -8.34 -30.20
C THR A 79 -7.78 -8.86 -30.82
N SER A 80 -6.68 -8.15 -30.60
CA SER A 80 -5.37 -8.41 -31.19
C SER A 80 -4.47 -9.31 -30.34
N GLY A 81 -4.75 -9.41 -29.03
CA GLY A 81 -3.88 -10.10 -28.06
C GLY A 81 -2.60 -9.34 -27.72
N MET A 82 -2.36 -8.15 -28.28
CA MET A 82 -1.20 -7.33 -27.95
C MET A 82 -1.27 -6.81 -26.52
N ILE A 83 -0.15 -6.76 -25.81
CA ILE A 83 -0.09 -6.14 -24.49
C ILE A 83 -0.17 -4.62 -24.64
N VAL A 84 -1.19 -4.01 -24.02
CA VAL A 84 -1.46 -2.55 -24.12
C VAL A 84 -1.26 -1.82 -22.78
N PHE A 85 -1.17 -2.56 -21.69
CA PHE A 85 -0.91 -2.04 -20.36
C PHE A 85 -0.06 -3.05 -19.59
N GLN A 86 1.07 -2.59 -19.07
CA GLN A 86 1.94 -3.43 -18.25
C GLN A 86 2.78 -2.56 -17.32
N HIS A 87 2.82 -2.92 -16.05
CA HIS A 87 3.85 -2.46 -15.13
C HIS A 87 3.92 -3.40 -13.92
N GLY A 88 4.90 -3.19 -13.07
CA GLY A 88 5.07 -3.93 -11.84
C GLY A 88 6.28 -3.45 -11.07
N GLY A 89 6.57 -4.17 -10.01
CA GLY A 89 7.70 -3.87 -9.13
C GLY A 89 7.56 -4.63 -7.82
N HIS A 90 8.00 -4.02 -6.74
CA HIS A 90 7.89 -4.59 -5.40
C HIS A 90 6.70 -4.04 -4.63
N TYR A 91 6.30 -4.76 -3.58
CA TYR A 91 5.24 -4.31 -2.68
C TYR A 91 5.52 -4.68 -1.23
N SER A 92 4.82 -4.00 -0.33
CA SER A 92 4.65 -4.40 1.07
C SER A 92 3.17 -4.37 1.44
N PHE A 93 2.72 -5.32 2.25
CA PHE A 93 1.33 -5.41 2.70
C PHE A 93 1.29 -5.67 4.20
N ASP A 94 0.54 -4.86 4.95
CA ASP A 94 0.43 -4.96 6.42
C ASP A 94 -0.86 -5.65 6.89
N GLY A 95 -1.56 -6.34 5.99
CA GLY A 95 -2.88 -6.94 6.25
C GLY A 95 -4.07 -6.02 5.94
N MET A 96 -3.84 -4.72 5.76
CA MET A 96 -4.89 -3.76 5.40
C MET A 96 -4.49 -2.87 4.22
N VAL A 97 -3.27 -2.35 4.23
CA VAL A 97 -2.74 -1.41 3.26
C VAL A 97 -1.64 -2.07 2.46
N LEU A 98 -1.88 -2.15 1.15
CA LEU A 98 -0.89 -2.54 0.15
C LEU A 98 -0.17 -1.28 -0.33
N SER A 99 1.16 -1.28 -0.26
CA SER A 99 2.01 -0.25 -0.89
C SER A 99 2.75 -0.87 -2.07
N GLU A 100 2.50 -0.37 -3.28
CA GLU A 100 3.09 -0.86 -4.52
C GLU A 100 4.03 0.19 -5.10
N THR A 101 5.30 -0.16 -5.27
CA THR A 101 6.27 0.68 -5.97
C THR A 101 6.50 0.12 -7.37
N ILE A 102 6.45 0.99 -8.37
CA ILE A 102 6.62 0.60 -9.77
C ILE A 102 8.09 0.68 -10.16
N ASP A 103 8.69 -0.47 -10.44
CA ASP A 103 10.09 -0.61 -10.85
C ASP A 103 10.23 -0.67 -12.37
N PHE A 104 9.22 -1.19 -13.06
CA PHE A 104 9.19 -1.31 -14.51
C PHE A 104 7.80 -1.05 -15.07
N ALA A 105 7.73 -0.55 -16.30
CA ALA A 105 6.49 -0.27 -17.01
C ALA A 105 6.69 -0.37 -18.52
N GLY A 106 5.62 -0.72 -19.23
CA GLY A 106 5.52 -0.50 -20.67
C GLY A 106 5.23 0.97 -20.97
N ASP A 107 5.27 1.32 -22.26
CA ASP A 107 5.21 2.72 -22.72
C ASP A 107 4.02 3.51 -22.16
N SER A 108 2.82 2.90 -22.15
CA SER A 108 1.57 3.52 -21.69
C SER A 108 1.57 3.91 -20.21
N THR A 109 2.44 3.32 -19.39
CA THR A 109 2.55 3.58 -17.95
C THR A 109 3.97 3.96 -17.50
N SER A 110 4.87 4.29 -18.44
CA SER A 110 6.27 4.62 -18.17
C SER A 110 6.45 5.80 -17.21
N SER A 111 5.54 6.77 -17.23
CA SER A 111 5.53 7.93 -16.32
C SER A 111 5.25 7.59 -14.85
N LEU A 112 4.94 6.34 -14.54
CA LEU A 112 4.68 5.84 -13.19
C LEU A 112 5.91 5.21 -12.53
N ILE A 113 7.00 4.99 -13.27
CA ILE A 113 8.23 4.38 -12.72
C ILE A 113 8.75 5.22 -11.54
N GLY A 114 9.08 4.53 -10.45
CA GLY A 114 9.56 5.11 -9.19
C GLY A 114 8.45 5.67 -8.29
N LYS A 115 7.18 5.65 -8.73
CA LYS A 115 6.05 6.07 -7.88
C LYS A 115 5.58 4.92 -7.01
N THR A 116 5.09 5.28 -5.82
CA THR A 116 4.46 4.36 -4.88
C THR A 116 2.99 4.70 -4.73
N PHE A 117 2.13 3.70 -4.89
CA PHE A 117 0.69 3.79 -4.69
C PHE A 117 0.29 3.01 -3.44
N LYS A 118 -0.71 3.52 -2.73
CA LYS A 118 -1.25 2.87 -1.53
C LYS A 118 -2.71 2.53 -1.75
N HIS A 119 -3.06 1.28 -1.46
CA HIS A 119 -4.40 0.76 -1.60
C HIS A 119 -4.85 0.07 -0.33
N LYS A 120 -6.09 0.31 0.09
CA LYS A 120 -6.73 -0.54 1.09
C LYS A 120 -7.22 -1.81 0.41
N LEU A 121 -6.92 -2.95 1.01
CA LEU A 121 -7.39 -4.25 0.52
C LEU A 121 -8.44 -4.85 1.45
N GLU A 122 -9.44 -5.49 0.84
CA GLU A 122 -10.26 -6.52 1.48
C GLU A 122 -10.02 -7.81 0.70
N ILE A 123 -9.44 -8.82 1.35
CA ILE A 123 -9.05 -10.07 0.70
C ILE A 123 -9.73 -11.27 1.34
N THR A 124 -10.19 -12.17 0.48
CA THR A 124 -10.67 -13.51 0.84
C THR A 124 -9.93 -14.53 -0.02
N LYS A 125 -10.30 -15.81 0.13
CA LYS A 125 -9.71 -16.88 -0.68
C LYS A 125 -9.83 -16.63 -2.19
N ASP A 126 -10.97 -16.14 -2.68
CA ASP A 126 -11.26 -16.07 -4.12
C ASP A 126 -11.56 -14.65 -4.64
N SER A 127 -11.62 -13.65 -3.74
CA SER A 127 -11.90 -12.26 -4.08
C SER A 127 -10.90 -11.30 -3.44
N LEU A 128 -10.48 -10.30 -4.20
CA LEU A 128 -9.62 -9.20 -3.79
C LEU A 128 -10.30 -7.90 -4.20
N LYS A 129 -10.64 -7.07 -3.21
CA LYS A 129 -11.14 -5.72 -3.44
C LYS A 129 -10.05 -4.73 -3.09
N GLN A 130 -9.73 -3.85 -4.04
CA GLN A 130 -8.74 -2.80 -3.92
C GLN A 130 -9.45 -1.46 -3.93
N MET A 131 -9.07 -0.56 -3.02
CA MET A 131 -9.62 0.79 -2.95
C MET A 131 -8.50 1.81 -2.73
N ASP A 132 -8.59 2.95 -3.38
CA ASP A 132 -7.72 4.10 -3.14
C ASP A 132 -8.53 5.31 -2.65
N THR A 133 -7.85 6.33 -2.16
CA THR A 133 -8.50 7.52 -1.59
C THR A 133 -9.21 8.38 -2.65
N GLU A 134 -8.77 8.29 -3.90
CA GLU A 134 -9.29 9.07 -5.01
C GLU A 134 -10.38 8.33 -5.80
N GLY A 135 -10.58 7.04 -5.53
CA GLY A 135 -11.50 6.17 -6.27
C GLY A 135 -11.04 5.83 -7.69
N VAL A 136 -9.83 6.21 -8.07
CA VAL A 136 -9.29 5.96 -9.41
C VAL A 136 -9.05 4.47 -9.60
N PHE A 137 -8.57 3.79 -8.57
CA PHE A 137 -8.19 2.37 -8.60
C PHE A 137 -9.08 1.49 -7.72
N ASN A 138 -10.36 1.87 -7.60
CA ASN A 138 -11.40 1.05 -7.00
C ASN A 138 -11.76 -0.11 -7.93
N GLU A 139 -11.26 -1.30 -7.58
CA GLU A 139 -11.30 -2.48 -8.43
C GLU A 139 -11.66 -3.73 -7.61
N THR A 140 -12.42 -4.64 -8.22
CA THR A 140 -12.63 -5.99 -7.68
C THR A 140 -12.03 -7.01 -8.62
N TRP A 141 -11.29 -7.93 -8.03
CA TRP A 141 -10.56 -8.98 -8.70
C TRP A 141 -11.00 -10.35 -8.17
N GLU A 142 -11.00 -11.34 -9.05
CA GLU A 142 -11.23 -12.73 -8.66
C GLU A 142 -9.98 -13.56 -8.93
N ARG A 143 -9.80 -14.64 -8.16
CA ARG A 143 -8.70 -15.57 -8.40
C ARG A 143 -8.77 -16.13 -9.82
N ALA A 144 -7.68 -15.99 -10.57
CA ALA A 144 -7.62 -16.49 -11.94
C ALA A 144 -7.73 -18.01 -11.93
N LYS A 145 -8.64 -18.55 -12.74
CA LYS A 145 -8.83 -19.99 -12.89
C LYS A 145 -7.89 -20.51 -13.97
N ALA A 146 -7.32 -21.69 -13.74
CA ALA A 146 -6.65 -22.41 -14.81
C ALA A 146 -7.65 -22.63 -15.95
N ALA A 147 -7.21 -22.38 -17.19
CA ALA A 147 -8.00 -22.78 -18.34
C ALA A 147 -8.27 -24.28 -18.25
N SER A 148 -9.53 -24.69 -18.41
CA SER A 148 -9.83 -26.11 -18.58
C SER A 148 -9.13 -26.56 -19.86
N ARG A 149 -8.13 -27.45 -19.70
CA ARG A 149 -7.54 -28.13 -20.85
C ARG A 149 -8.66 -29.00 -21.44
N LYS A 150 -9.15 -28.63 -22.63
CA LYS A 150 -9.99 -29.50 -23.45
C LYS A 150 -9.12 -30.50 -24.17
#